data_AF-A0A7V5U4Y9-F1
#
_entry.id   AF-A0A7V5U4Y9-F1
#
_cell.length_a   1.000
_cell.length_b   1.000
_cell.length_c   1.000
_cell.angle_alpha   90.00
_cell.angle_beta   90.00
_cell.angle_gamma   90.00
#
_symmetry.space_group_name_H-M   'P 1'
#
loop_
_entity.id
_entity.type
_entity.pdbx_description
1 polymer ?
#
loop_
_entity_poly.entity_id
_entity_poly.type
_entity_poly.pdbx_seq_one_letter_code
_entity_poly.pdbx_strand_id
1 'polypeptide(L)'
;MLELATHSGPVVLGVLIILILFSIGSWAVIVYKLLQFKRAFAQTYKFIDMFWESRKLDEIYEKSASYPESPVARVFRAGYIEMIKVKKKLDKQIQEAGSIGDELSGMDNITRAMKRSHTAEITHLESLVPFLATTGSTAPFIGLFGTVWGIMVAFRDIGKMGSANLATVAPGISEALIATATGLAAAIPAVIAYNYFNSKIKVMDAEMESFTSDFLNIIKRHFL
;
A
#
# COMPACT_ATOMS: atom_id res chain seq x y z
N MET A 1 -33.19 -1.27 10.43
CA MET A 1 -32.40 -1.58 9.22
C MET A 1 -33.25 -2.34 8.20
N LEU A 2 -33.90 -3.46 8.54
CA LEU A 2 -34.81 -4.16 7.60
C LEU A 2 -36.15 -3.44 7.32
N GLU A 3 -36.78 -2.79 8.31
CA GLU A 3 -38.03 -2.01 8.07
C GLU A 3 -37.84 -0.68 7.31
N LEU A 4 -36.60 -0.17 7.25
CA LEU A 4 -36.26 1.03 6.47
C LEU A 4 -35.96 0.70 4.99
N ALA A 5 -35.66 -0.56 4.67
CA ALA A 5 -35.36 -0.97 3.29
C ALA A 5 -36.63 -1.17 2.43
N THR A 6 -37.80 -1.22 3.06
CA THR A 6 -39.07 -1.57 2.39
C THR A 6 -39.84 -0.37 1.83
N HIS A 7 -39.44 0.86 2.16
CA HIS A 7 -40.06 2.10 1.64
C HIS A 7 -39.15 2.88 0.68
N SER A 8 -37.85 2.64 0.67
CA SER A 8 -36.92 3.26 -0.28
C SER A 8 -37.12 2.74 -1.69
N GLY A 9 -37.03 3.62 -2.69
CA GLY A 9 -36.85 3.19 -4.07
C GLY A 9 -35.59 2.30 -4.21
N PRO A 10 -35.59 1.31 -5.14
CA PRO A 10 -34.53 0.30 -5.26
C PRO A 10 -33.11 0.88 -5.47
N VAL A 11 -33.02 2.13 -5.91
CA VAL A 11 -31.76 2.85 -6.13
C VAL A 11 -31.05 3.21 -4.82
N VAL A 12 -31.75 3.74 -3.82
CA VAL A 12 -31.13 4.15 -2.53
C VAL A 12 -30.61 2.92 -1.79
N LEU A 13 -31.35 1.82 -1.83
CA LEU A 13 -30.90 0.55 -1.28
C LEU A 13 -29.63 0.04 -1.98
N GLY A 14 -29.57 0.12 -3.30
CA GLY A 14 -28.37 -0.22 -4.06
C GLY A 14 -27.15 0.63 -3.67
N VAL A 15 -27.36 1.93 -3.49
CA VAL A 15 -26.31 2.86 -3.00
C VAL A 15 -25.80 2.43 -1.62
N LEU A 16 -26.69 2.14 -0.68
CA LEU A 16 -26.31 1.71 0.67
C LEU A 16 -25.51 0.39 0.65
N ILE A 17 -25.92 -0.58 -0.16
CA ILE A 17 -25.20 -1.86 -0.31
C ILE A 17 -23.79 -1.61 -0.83
N ILE A 18 -23.64 -0.78 -1.87
CA ILE A 18 -22.32 -0.42 -2.42
C ILE A 18 -21.44 0.23 -1.35
N LEU A 19 -21.98 1.20 -0.59
CA LEU A 19 -21.23 1.89 0.46
C LEU A 19 -20.80 0.94 1.60
N ILE A 20 -21.65 -0.02 1.96
CA ILE A 20 -21.30 -1.05 2.96
C ILE A 20 -20.16 -1.93 2.44
N LEU A 21 -20.19 -2.35 1.17
CA LEU A 21 -19.10 -3.13 0.56
C LEU A 21 -17.78 -2.36 0.55
N PHE A 22 -17.81 -1.07 0.20
CA PHE A 22 -16.64 -0.18 0.29
C PHE A 22 -16.12 -0.06 1.72
N SER A 23 -17.01 0.08 2.71
CA SER A 23 -16.64 0.17 4.12
C SER A 23 -15.95 -1.10 4.61
N ILE A 24 -16.54 -2.27 4.35
CA ILE A 24 -15.99 -3.57 4.75
C ILE A 24 -14.64 -3.81 4.05
N GLY A 25 -14.56 -3.54 2.75
CA GLY A 25 -13.32 -3.64 1.98
C GLY A 25 -12.22 -2.74 2.53
N SER A 26 -12.56 -1.49 2.88
CA SER A 26 -11.63 -0.52 3.46
C SER A 26 -11.06 -1.05 4.78
N TRP A 27 -11.92 -1.49 5.71
CA TRP A 27 -11.48 -2.06 6.98
C TRP A 27 -10.61 -3.30 6.83
N ALA A 28 -10.95 -4.20 5.89
CA ALA A 28 -10.13 -5.38 5.60
C ALA A 28 -8.73 -5.00 5.13
N VAL A 29 -8.62 -4.03 4.21
CA VAL A 29 -7.32 -3.52 3.73
C VAL A 29 -6.54 -2.83 4.85
N ILE A 30 -7.22 -2.04 5.69
CA ILE A 30 -6.59 -1.35 6.83
C ILE A 30 -5.94 -2.36 7.78
N VAL A 31 -6.69 -3.37 8.22
CA VAL A 31 -6.18 -4.37 9.16
C VAL A 31 -5.02 -5.16 8.55
N TYR A 32 -5.16 -5.61 7.30
CA TYR A 32 -4.10 -6.32 6.58
C TYR A 32 -2.82 -5.49 6.50
N LYS A 33 -2.94 -4.22 6.09
CA LYS A 33 -1.79 -3.31 5.93
C LYS A 33 -1.15 -2.94 7.26
N LEU A 34 -1.93 -2.72 8.32
CA LEU A 34 -1.37 -2.44 9.65
C LEU A 34 -0.45 -3.58 10.12
N LEU A 35 -0.86 -4.84 9.91
CA LEU A 35 -0.05 -6.00 10.27
C LEU A 35 1.19 -6.15 9.39
N GLN A 36 1.04 -5.97 8.06
CA GLN A 36 2.14 -6.02 7.10
C GLN A 36 3.23 -4.99 7.45
N PHE A 37 2.83 -3.72 7.63
CA PHE A 37 3.76 -2.63 7.93
C PHE A 37 4.43 -2.81 9.28
N LYS A 38 3.67 -3.20 10.32
CA LYS A 38 4.25 -3.45 11.65
C LYS A 38 5.35 -4.51 11.60
N ARG A 39 5.14 -5.60 10.85
CA ARG A 39 6.14 -6.66 10.67
C ARG A 39 7.33 -6.18 9.84
N ALA A 40 7.09 -5.51 8.72
CA ALA A 40 8.13 -5.00 7.85
C ALA A 40 9.07 -4.03 8.57
N PHE A 41 8.53 -3.02 9.27
CA PHE A 41 9.32 -2.09 10.07
C PHE A 41 10.08 -2.79 11.19
N ALA A 42 9.42 -3.65 11.97
CA ALA A 42 10.08 -4.35 13.09
C ALA A 42 11.22 -5.26 12.63
N GLN A 43 11.09 -5.94 11.48
CA GLN A 43 12.16 -6.77 10.93
C GLN A 43 13.25 -5.93 10.27
N THR A 44 12.91 -4.81 9.62
CA THR A 44 13.91 -3.90 9.04
C THR A 44 14.84 -3.33 10.10
N TYR A 45 14.31 -2.82 11.22
CA TYR A 45 15.18 -2.30 12.29
C TYR A 45 16.14 -3.38 12.83
N LYS A 46 15.62 -4.57 13.12
CA LYS A 46 16.45 -5.69 13.58
C LYS A 46 17.49 -6.13 12.55
N PHE A 47 17.15 -6.10 11.26
CA PHE A 47 18.08 -6.44 10.19
C PHE A 47 19.19 -5.39 10.08
N ILE A 48 18.86 -4.10 10.13
CA ILE A 48 19.83 -3.00 10.08
C ILE A 48 20.79 -3.07 11.27
N ASP A 49 20.28 -3.26 12.50
CA ASP A 49 21.12 -3.42 13.69
C ASP A 49 22.10 -4.60 13.53
N MET A 50 21.59 -5.76 13.11
CA MET A 50 22.40 -6.96 12.87
C MET A 50 23.44 -6.77 11.76
N PHE A 51 23.07 -6.02 10.70
CA PHE A 51 23.96 -5.69 9.59
C PHE A 51 25.17 -4.88 10.06
N TRP A 52 24.96 -3.88 10.92
CA TRP A 52 26.04 -3.02 11.43
C TRP A 52 26.91 -3.68 12.52
N GLU A 53 26.35 -4.64 13.27
CA GLU A 53 27.12 -5.42 14.24
C GLU A 53 28.05 -6.45 13.59
N SER A 54 27.67 -6.97 12.42
CA SER A 54 28.38 -8.06 11.74
C SER A 54 29.45 -7.54 10.78
N ARG A 55 30.66 -8.11 10.83
CA ARG A 55 31.76 -7.71 9.93
C ARG A 55 31.86 -8.53 8.64
N LYS A 56 31.10 -9.63 8.52
CA LYS A 56 31.18 -10.59 7.40
C LYS A 56 29.87 -10.63 6.62
N LEU A 57 29.92 -10.29 5.33
CA LEU A 57 28.75 -10.26 4.45
C LEU A 57 28.07 -11.63 4.29
N ASP A 58 28.86 -12.71 4.30
CA ASP A 58 28.33 -14.08 4.17
C ASP A 58 27.45 -14.46 5.36
N GLU A 59 27.87 -14.09 6.57
CA GLU A 59 27.11 -14.32 7.80
C GLU A 59 25.82 -13.48 7.83
N ILE A 60 25.89 -12.22 7.36
CA ILE A 60 24.71 -11.36 7.22
C ILE A 60 23.72 -11.97 6.22
N TYR A 61 24.20 -12.55 5.11
CA TYR A 61 23.34 -13.22 4.13
C TYR A 61 22.61 -14.44 4.72
N GLU A 62 23.30 -15.30 5.45
CA GLU A 62 22.65 -16.43 6.14
C GLU A 62 21.62 -15.95 7.16
N LYS A 63 21.97 -14.96 7.99
CA LYS A 63 21.06 -14.39 9.00
C LYS A 63 19.91 -13.59 8.40
N SER A 64 20.05 -13.05 7.18
CA SER A 64 19.00 -12.29 6.51
C SER A 64 17.73 -13.12 6.24
N ALA A 65 17.86 -14.46 6.17
CA ALA A 65 16.73 -15.37 6.03
C ALA A 65 15.75 -15.32 7.22
N SER A 66 16.23 -14.92 8.40
CA SER A 66 15.41 -14.72 9.61
C SER A 66 14.54 -13.46 9.56
N TYR A 67 14.73 -12.61 8.54
CA TYR A 67 14.00 -11.36 8.33
C TYR A 67 13.24 -11.33 6.98
N PRO A 68 12.34 -12.30 6.72
CA PRO A 68 11.69 -12.44 5.42
C PRO A 68 10.74 -11.29 5.05
N GLU A 69 10.21 -10.57 6.04
CA GLU A 69 9.29 -9.44 5.86
C GLU A 69 10.01 -8.09 5.78
N SER A 70 11.33 -8.04 5.98
CA SER A 70 12.10 -6.80 5.84
C SER A 70 12.36 -6.47 4.37
N PRO A 71 11.89 -5.31 3.86
CA PRO A 71 12.22 -4.85 2.51
C PRO A 71 13.73 -4.60 2.34
N VAL A 72 14.38 -4.01 3.34
CA VAL A 72 15.83 -3.75 3.34
C VAL A 72 16.63 -5.06 3.26
N ALA A 73 16.24 -6.09 4.02
CA ALA A 73 16.89 -7.40 3.94
C ALA A 73 16.72 -8.07 2.56
N ARG A 74 15.62 -7.81 1.85
CA ARG A 74 15.41 -8.31 0.48
C ARG A 74 16.31 -7.59 -0.53
N VAL A 75 16.40 -6.27 -0.43
CA VAL A 75 17.31 -5.46 -1.24
C VAL A 75 18.77 -5.91 -1.03
N PHE A 76 19.18 -6.11 0.23
CA PHE A 76 20.49 -6.65 0.57
C PHE A 76 20.75 -8.00 -0.12
N ARG A 77 19.84 -8.97 0.01
CA ARG A 77 19.98 -10.30 -0.59
C ARG A 77 20.15 -10.21 -2.11
N ALA A 78 19.38 -9.35 -2.78
CA ALA A 78 19.50 -9.13 -4.21
C ALA A 78 20.89 -8.58 -4.60
N GLY A 79 21.40 -7.61 -3.83
CA GLY A 79 22.74 -7.05 -4.02
C GLY A 79 23.85 -8.07 -3.77
N TYR A 80 23.76 -8.81 -2.67
CA TYR A 80 24.76 -9.81 -2.27
C TYR A 80 24.86 -10.98 -3.28
N ILE A 81 23.72 -11.50 -3.76
CA ILE A 81 23.71 -12.56 -4.78
C ILE A 81 24.42 -12.09 -6.06
N GLU A 82 24.16 -10.86 -6.48
CA GLU A 82 24.80 -10.31 -7.68
C GLU A 82 26.29 -10.05 -7.46
N MET A 83 26.67 -9.59 -6.27
CA MET A 83 28.07 -9.40 -5.88
C MET A 83 28.88 -10.70 -5.98
N ILE A 84 28.33 -11.84 -5.51
CA ILE A 84 28.99 -13.14 -5.64
C ILE A 84 29.19 -13.51 -7.12
N LYS A 85 28.19 -13.27 -7.98
CA LYS A 85 28.31 -13.58 -9.41
C LYS A 85 29.39 -12.74 -10.08
N VAL A 86 29.44 -11.44 -9.76
CA VAL A 86 30.45 -10.52 -10.27
C VAL A 86 31.84 -10.98 -9.82
N LYS A 87 32.03 -11.31 -8.53
CA LYS A 87 33.30 -11.82 -8.01
C LYS A 87 33.75 -13.09 -8.74
N LYS A 88 32.86 -14.08 -8.90
CA LYS A 88 33.16 -15.32 -9.65
C LYS A 88 33.53 -15.07 -11.10
N LYS A 89 32.87 -14.11 -11.78
CA LYS A 89 33.18 -13.73 -13.15
C LYS A 89 34.56 -13.08 -13.25
N LEU A 90 34.88 -12.19 -12.31
CA LEU A 90 36.17 -11.53 -12.24
C LEU A 90 37.31 -12.53 -11.98
N ASP A 91 37.15 -13.44 -11.01
CA ASP A 91 38.13 -14.49 -10.71
C ASP A 91 38.44 -15.35 -11.95
N LYS A 92 37.41 -15.68 -12.74
CA LYS A 92 37.56 -16.42 -14.00
C LYS A 92 38.26 -15.58 -15.09
N GLN A 93 37.91 -14.30 -15.24
CA GLN A 93 38.53 -13.41 -16.22
C GLN A 93 40.02 -13.14 -15.90
N ILE A 94 40.37 -13.01 -14.63
CA ILE A 94 41.77 -12.88 -14.19
C ILE A 94 42.57 -14.13 -14.57
N GLN A 95 41.98 -15.32 -14.42
CA GLN A 95 42.61 -16.59 -14.82
C GLN A 95 42.74 -16.75 -16.35
N GLU A 96 41.80 -16.22 -17.14
CA GLU A 96 41.73 -16.46 -18.60
C GLU A 96 42.37 -15.35 -19.46
N ALA A 97 42.41 -14.08 -19.03
CA ALA A 97 42.65 -12.96 -19.96
C ALA A 97 43.60 -11.84 -19.49
N GLY A 98 44.13 -11.85 -18.26
CA GLY A 98 45.12 -10.87 -17.79
C GLY A 98 44.70 -9.39 -17.92
N SER A 99 43.40 -9.09 -18.07
CA SER A 99 42.85 -7.76 -18.37
C SER A 99 41.88 -7.31 -17.27
N ILE A 100 42.14 -6.12 -16.70
CA ILE A 100 41.39 -5.49 -15.58
C ILE A 100 40.43 -4.43 -16.14
N GLY A 101 39.54 -4.82 -17.07
CA GLY A 101 38.69 -3.88 -17.81
C GLY A 101 37.23 -3.73 -17.36
N ASP A 102 36.69 -4.62 -16.51
CA ASP A 102 35.23 -4.81 -16.36
C ASP A 102 34.69 -4.51 -14.93
N GLU A 103 35.48 -3.90 -14.04
CA GLU A 103 35.08 -3.63 -12.64
C GLU A 103 33.91 -2.63 -12.52
N LEU A 104 33.89 -1.61 -13.38
CA LEU A 104 32.78 -0.63 -13.49
C LEU A 104 31.45 -1.31 -13.86
N SER A 105 31.50 -2.37 -14.69
CA SER A 105 30.34 -3.17 -15.08
C SER A 105 29.80 -4.02 -13.92
N GLY A 106 30.70 -4.51 -13.06
CA GLY A 106 30.35 -5.25 -11.85
C GLY A 106 29.50 -4.45 -10.87
N MET A 107 29.96 -3.24 -10.53
CA MET A 107 29.24 -2.35 -9.59
C MET A 107 27.87 -1.92 -10.13
N ASP A 108 27.78 -1.67 -11.43
CA ASP A 108 26.55 -1.31 -12.11
C ASP A 108 25.52 -2.46 -12.10
N ASN A 109 25.98 -3.72 -12.28
CA ASN A 109 25.11 -4.90 -12.13
C ASN A 109 24.53 -5.03 -10.72
N ILE A 110 25.36 -4.86 -9.68
CA ILE A 110 24.91 -4.93 -8.28
C ILE A 110 23.90 -3.81 -7.99
N THR A 111 24.21 -2.59 -8.42
CA THR A 111 23.32 -1.42 -8.28
C THR A 111 21.96 -1.68 -8.96
N ARG A 112 21.97 -2.21 -10.18
CA ARG A 112 20.73 -2.59 -10.89
C ARG A 112 19.95 -3.68 -10.17
N ALA A 113 20.61 -4.71 -9.63
CA ALA A 113 19.94 -5.77 -8.90
C ALA A 113 19.22 -5.23 -7.65
N MET A 114 19.89 -4.36 -6.89
CA MET A 114 19.29 -3.72 -5.73
C MET A 114 18.16 -2.78 -6.10
N LYS A 115 18.33 -1.91 -7.12
CA LYS A 115 17.26 -1.03 -7.60
C LYS A 115 16.02 -1.80 -8.05
N ARG A 116 16.19 -2.93 -8.76
CA ARG A 116 15.07 -3.79 -9.15
C ARG A 116 14.35 -4.37 -7.94
N SER A 117 15.09 -4.86 -6.94
CA SER A 117 14.50 -5.33 -5.69
C SER A 117 13.79 -4.21 -4.94
N HIS A 118 14.39 -3.02 -4.90
CA HIS A 118 13.83 -1.84 -4.25
C HIS A 118 12.47 -1.48 -4.84
N THR A 119 12.40 -1.31 -6.17
CA THR A 119 11.14 -1.02 -6.86
C THR A 119 10.08 -2.11 -6.63
N ALA A 120 10.48 -3.39 -6.66
CA ALA A 120 9.57 -4.50 -6.41
C ALA A 120 8.97 -4.46 -4.99
N GLU A 121 9.78 -4.13 -3.98
CA GLU A 121 9.31 -4.01 -2.60
C GLU A 121 8.40 -2.79 -2.40
N ILE A 122 8.70 -1.65 -3.03
CA ILE A 122 7.80 -0.49 -3.00
C ILE A 122 6.45 -0.83 -3.63
N THR A 123 6.45 -1.44 -4.82
CA THR A 123 5.21 -1.88 -5.48
C THR A 123 4.43 -2.86 -4.60
N HIS A 124 5.13 -3.75 -3.88
CA HIS A 124 4.48 -4.68 -2.95
C HIS A 124 3.85 -3.96 -1.74
N LEU A 125 4.52 -2.96 -1.17
CA LEU A 125 3.99 -2.16 -0.06
C LEU A 125 2.81 -1.27 -0.49
N GLU A 126 2.84 -0.74 -1.71
CA GLU A 126 1.78 0.08 -2.30
C GLU A 126 0.51 -0.72 -2.66
N SER A 127 0.63 -2.03 -2.87
CA SER A 127 -0.51 -2.89 -3.22
C SER A 127 -1.72 -2.63 -2.31
N LEU A 128 -2.94 -2.59 -2.85
CA LEU A 128 -4.19 -2.34 -2.11
C LEU A 128 -4.35 -0.93 -1.47
N VAL A 129 -3.28 -0.15 -1.27
CA VAL A 129 -3.39 1.23 -0.74
C VAL A 129 -4.21 2.13 -1.68
N PRO A 130 -4.10 2.04 -3.01
CA PRO A 130 -4.98 2.78 -3.93
C PRO A 130 -6.47 2.51 -3.74
N PHE A 131 -6.87 1.32 -3.28
CA PHE A 131 -8.28 1.03 -2.99
C PHE A 131 -8.84 1.94 -1.89
N LEU A 132 -8.02 2.25 -0.87
CA LEU A 132 -8.39 3.20 0.19
C LEU A 132 -8.53 4.62 -0.37
N ALA A 133 -7.66 5.01 -1.32
CA ALA A 133 -7.74 6.30 -2.00
C ALA A 133 -9.05 6.43 -2.80
N THR A 134 -9.37 5.40 -3.59
CA THR A 134 -10.63 5.36 -4.36
C THR A 134 -11.84 5.36 -3.45
N THR A 135 -11.83 4.58 -2.36
CA THR A 135 -12.93 4.56 -1.39
C THR A 135 -13.12 5.94 -0.75
N GLY A 136 -12.02 6.56 -0.31
CA GLY A 136 -12.03 7.88 0.30
C GLY A 136 -12.51 8.99 -0.62
N SER A 137 -12.19 8.93 -1.92
CA SER A 137 -12.59 9.94 -2.88
C SER A 137 -13.99 9.72 -3.46
N THR A 138 -14.45 8.47 -3.62
CA THR A 138 -15.72 8.16 -4.31
C THR A 138 -16.91 7.93 -3.39
N ALA A 139 -16.71 7.35 -2.20
CA ALA A 139 -17.80 7.03 -1.28
C ALA A 139 -18.67 8.25 -0.87
N PRO A 140 -18.12 9.46 -0.65
CA PRO A 140 -18.94 10.65 -0.36
C PRO A 140 -19.87 11.00 -1.53
N PHE A 141 -19.38 10.90 -2.77
CA PHE A 141 -20.19 11.21 -3.95
C PHE A 141 -21.26 10.15 -4.22
N ILE A 142 -20.97 8.88 -3.94
CA ILE A 142 -21.96 7.80 -3.98
C ILE A 142 -23.08 8.05 -2.95
N GLY A 143 -22.72 8.47 -1.74
CA GLY A 143 -23.69 8.86 -0.71
C GLY A 143 -24.52 10.08 -1.11
N LEU A 144 -23.87 11.13 -1.62
CA LEU A 144 -24.54 12.33 -2.14
C LEU A 144 -25.53 11.99 -3.26
N PHE A 145 -25.14 11.13 -4.19
CA PHE A 145 -26.02 10.64 -5.24
C PHE A 145 -27.27 9.96 -4.67
N GLY A 146 -27.10 9.09 -3.65
CA GLY A 146 -28.23 8.47 -2.95
C GLY A 146 -29.17 9.51 -2.33
N THR A 147 -28.62 10.57 -1.73
CA THR A 147 -29.42 11.65 -1.16
C THR A 147 -30.19 12.44 -2.21
N VAL A 148 -29.52 12.85 -3.30
CA VAL A 148 -30.15 13.59 -4.41
C VAL A 148 -31.27 12.76 -5.02
N TRP A 149 -31.04 11.46 -5.25
CA TRP A 149 -32.05 10.57 -5.80
C TRP A 149 -33.25 10.40 -4.86
N GLY A 150 -33.01 10.16 -3.56
CA GLY A 150 -34.07 10.00 -2.58
C GLY A 150 -34.95 11.24 -2.45
N ILE A 151 -34.33 12.43 -2.40
CA ILE A 151 -35.05 13.71 -2.38
C ILE A 151 -35.88 13.90 -3.66
N MET A 152 -35.30 13.59 -4.84
CA MET A 152 -36.02 13.68 -6.12
C MET A 152 -37.27 12.79 -6.14
N VAL A 153 -37.17 11.54 -5.64
CA VAL A 153 -38.32 10.63 -5.56
C VAL A 153 -39.38 11.18 -4.62
N ALA A 154 -39.00 11.69 -3.45
CA ALA A 154 -39.94 12.28 -2.49
C ALA A 154 -40.72 13.47 -3.09
N PHE A 155 -40.05 14.37 -3.81
CA PHE A 155 -40.71 15.50 -4.47
C PHE A 155 -41.62 15.05 -5.63
N ARG A 156 -41.20 14.04 -6.39
CA ARG A 156 -42.04 13.46 -7.46
C ARG A 156 -43.34 12.89 -6.90
N ASP A 157 -43.28 12.22 -5.76
CA ASP A 157 -44.44 11.59 -5.15
C ASP A 157 -45.41 12.64 -4.55
N ILE A 158 -44.90 13.75 -4.00
CA ILE A 158 -45.73 14.93 -3.65
C ILE A 158 -46.46 15.46 -4.89
N GLY A 159 -45.75 15.62 -6.01
CA GLY A 159 -46.33 16.11 -7.26
C GLY A 159 -47.46 15.21 -7.79
N LYS A 160 -47.36 13.89 -7.60
CA LYS A 160 -48.40 12.93 -7.98
C LYS A 160 -49.61 12.95 -7.04
N MET A 161 -49.39 13.08 -5.73
CA MET A 161 -50.46 13.09 -4.73
C MET A 161 -51.23 14.41 -4.68
N GLY A 162 -50.68 15.49 -5.23
CA GLY A 162 -51.32 16.82 -5.25
C GLY A 162 -51.43 17.49 -3.87
N SER A 163 -50.93 16.85 -2.81
CA SER A 163 -50.88 17.39 -1.45
C SER A 163 -49.55 17.05 -0.79
N ALA A 164 -48.97 18.03 -0.11
CA ALA A 164 -47.72 17.87 0.63
C ALA A 164 -48.03 17.45 2.07
N ASN A 165 -48.12 16.14 2.30
CA ASN A 165 -48.17 15.61 3.67
C ASN A 165 -46.75 15.25 4.13
N LEU A 166 -46.24 15.95 5.14
CA LEU A 166 -44.90 15.70 5.70
C LEU A 166 -44.73 14.23 6.18
N ALA A 167 -45.79 13.63 6.72
CA ALA A 167 -45.75 12.26 7.20
C ALA A 167 -45.48 11.23 6.10
N THR A 168 -45.84 11.52 4.84
CA THR A 168 -45.67 10.58 3.72
C THR A 168 -44.30 10.69 3.06
N VAL A 169 -43.61 11.84 3.16
CA VAL A 169 -42.29 12.05 2.55
C VAL A 169 -41.11 12.03 3.52
N ALA A 170 -41.35 12.25 4.81
CA ALA A 170 -40.30 12.25 5.82
C ALA A 170 -39.45 10.96 5.84
N PRO A 171 -40.02 9.74 5.69
CA PRO A 171 -39.22 8.52 5.64
C PRO A 171 -38.23 8.50 4.47
N GLY A 172 -38.68 8.81 3.25
CA GLY A 172 -37.83 8.79 2.06
C GLY A 172 -36.70 9.82 2.10
N ILE A 173 -36.96 11.01 2.66
CA ILE A 173 -35.91 12.03 2.86
C ILE A 173 -34.92 11.59 3.93
N SER A 174 -35.39 10.99 5.04
CA SER A 174 -34.51 10.49 6.10
C SER A 174 -33.56 9.40 5.58
N GLU A 175 -34.07 8.44 4.82
CA GLU A 175 -33.28 7.39 4.16
C GLU A 175 -32.24 7.97 3.19
N ALA A 176 -32.65 8.99 2.42
CA ALA A 176 -31.76 9.73 1.54
C ALA A 176 -30.58 10.33 2.32
N LEU A 177 -30.83 10.95 3.48
CA LEU A 177 -29.77 11.52 4.34
C LEU A 177 -28.85 10.45 4.94
N ILE A 178 -29.38 9.27 5.27
CA ILE A 178 -28.59 8.13 5.75
C ILE A 178 -27.56 7.69 4.69
N ALA A 179 -27.89 7.77 3.40
CA ALA A 179 -26.95 7.43 2.33
C ALA A 179 -25.68 8.31 2.37
N THR A 180 -25.84 9.63 2.53
CA THR A 180 -24.68 10.55 2.68
C THR A 180 -23.90 10.27 3.96
N ALA A 181 -24.59 10.09 5.10
CA ALA A 181 -23.92 9.79 6.36
C ALA A 181 -23.09 8.50 6.28
N THR A 182 -23.63 7.46 5.62
CA THR A 182 -22.94 6.19 5.39
C THR A 182 -21.74 6.37 4.46
N GLY A 183 -21.87 7.19 3.41
CA GLY A 183 -20.77 7.51 2.49
C GLY A 183 -19.60 8.18 3.21
N LEU A 184 -19.87 9.14 4.08
CA LEU A 184 -18.86 9.78 4.92
C LEU A 184 -18.24 8.81 5.92
N ALA A 185 -19.04 7.96 6.56
CA ALA A 185 -18.56 6.94 7.50
C ALA A 185 -17.62 5.92 6.85
N ALA A 186 -17.81 5.60 5.56
CA ALA A 186 -16.89 4.76 4.80
C ALA A 186 -15.63 5.52 4.34
N ALA A 187 -15.78 6.78 3.91
CA ALA A 187 -14.71 7.59 3.35
C ALA A 187 -13.67 8.04 4.38
N ILE A 188 -14.11 8.52 5.54
CA ILE A 188 -13.22 9.13 6.55
C ILE A 188 -12.12 8.16 7.02
N PRO A 189 -12.43 6.91 7.44
CA PRO A 189 -11.40 5.95 7.83
C PRO A 189 -10.46 5.60 6.67
N ALA A 190 -11.00 5.49 5.45
CA ALA A 190 -10.22 5.16 4.27
C ALA A 190 -9.16 6.24 3.96
N VAL A 191 -9.53 7.52 4.02
CA VAL A 191 -8.61 8.65 3.79
C VAL A 191 -7.53 8.71 4.87
N ILE A 192 -7.90 8.54 6.14
CA ILE A 192 -6.94 8.54 7.26
C ILE A 192 -5.90 7.43 7.06
N ALA A 193 -6.37 6.21 6.78
CA ALA A 193 -5.50 5.06 6.58
C ALA A 193 -4.62 5.19 5.33
N TYR A 194 -5.17 5.68 4.21
CA TYR A 194 -4.42 5.96 2.99
C TYR A 194 -3.24 6.90 3.27
N ASN A 195 -3.49 8.03 3.95
CA ASN A 195 -2.44 8.99 4.30
C ASN A 195 -1.40 8.39 5.24
N TYR A 196 -1.84 7.60 6.22
CA TYR A 196 -0.95 6.89 7.14
C TYR A 196 -0.01 5.92 6.39
N PHE A 197 -0.56 5.04 5.55
CA PHE A 197 0.25 4.06 4.82
C PHE A 197 1.19 4.72 3.81
N ASN A 198 0.74 5.75 3.09
CA ASN A 198 1.60 6.51 2.19
C ASN A 198 2.80 7.14 2.92
N SER A 199 2.58 7.71 4.11
CA SER A 199 3.67 8.22 4.93
C SER A 199 4.66 7.11 5.31
N LYS A 200 4.15 5.93 5.68
CA LYS A 200 5.01 4.78 6.02
C LYS A 200 5.76 4.21 4.82
N ILE A 201 5.17 4.18 3.63
CA ILE A 201 5.83 3.75 2.40
C ILE A 201 7.03 4.65 2.12
N LYS A 202 6.85 5.98 2.19
CA LYS A 202 7.94 6.95 1.99
C LYS A 202 9.09 6.78 2.99
N VAL A 203 8.79 6.43 4.24
CA VAL A 203 9.85 6.16 5.22
C VAL A 203 10.62 4.89 4.83
N MET A 204 9.94 3.81 4.45
CA MET A 204 10.60 2.57 4.06
C MET A 204 11.40 2.71 2.74
N ASP A 205 10.89 3.51 1.81
CA ASP A 205 11.58 3.93 0.58
C ASP A 205 12.91 4.61 0.90
N ALA A 206 12.90 5.65 1.73
CA ALA A 206 14.11 6.34 2.18
C ALA A 206 15.10 5.41 2.90
N GLU A 207 14.62 4.50 3.75
CA GLU A 207 15.46 3.51 4.44
C GLU A 207 16.16 2.56 3.44
N MET A 208 15.44 2.08 2.43
CA MET A 208 16.02 1.22 1.39
C MET A 208 17.03 1.98 0.52
N GLU A 209 16.78 3.25 0.18
CA GLU A 209 17.73 4.11 -0.55
C GLU A 209 19.00 4.38 0.25
N SER A 210 18.86 4.72 1.54
CA SER A 210 19.99 4.94 2.45
C SER A 210 20.84 3.67 2.56
N PHE A 211 20.19 2.54 2.85
CA PHE A 211 20.88 1.25 2.97
C PHE A 211 21.58 0.87 1.67
N THR A 212 20.94 1.05 0.52
CA THR A 212 21.54 0.78 -0.79
C THR A 212 22.82 1.61 -0.99
N SER A 213 22.79 2.88 -0.63
CA SER A 213 23.93 3.79 -0.74
C SER A 213 25.09 3.36 0.17
N ASP A 214 24.78 3.04 1.43
CA ASP A 214 25.77 2.57 2.40
C ASP A 214 26.40 1.24 1.99
N PHE A 215 25.59 0.29 1.53
CA PHE A 215 26.08 -1.01 1.08
C PHE A 215 26.95 -0.90 -0.17
N LEU A 216 26.56 -0.07 -1.15
CA LEU A 216 27.41 0.20 -2.33
C LEU A 216 28.75 0.84 -1.93
N ASN A 217 28.76 1.73 -0.93
CA ASN A 217 29.99 2.32 -0.42
C ASN A 217 30.88 1.28 0.29
N ILE A 218 30.30 0.36 1.05
CA ILE A 218 31.03 -0.75 1.68
C ILE A 218 31.69 -1.64 0.63
N ILE A 219 30.94 -2.00 -0.44
CA ILE A 219 31.49 -2.80 -1.55
C ILE A 219 32.62 -2.04 -2.24
N LYS A 220 32.42 -0.76 -2.60
CA LYS A 220 33.46 0.06 -3.24
C LYS A 220 34.74 0.16 -2.41
N ARG A 221 34.65 0.20 -1.07
CA ARG A 221 35.83 0.30 -0.21
C ARG A 221 36.57 -1.01 0.03
N HIS A 222 35.89 -2.16 -0.10
CA HIS A 222 36.48 -3.47 0.17
C HIS A 222 36.90 -4.23 -1.10
N PHE A 223 36.35 -3.86 -2.26
CA PHE A 223 36.60 -4.54 -3.54
C PHE A 223 37.35 -3.69 -4.58
N LEU A 224 37.50 -2.37 -4.37
CA LEU A 224 38.40 -1.48 -5.11
C LEU A 224 39.47 -0.94 -4.17
#